data_AF-A0A382BWB8-F1
#
_entry.id   AF-A0A382BWB8-F1
#
_cell.length_a   1.000
_cell.length_b   1.000
_cell.length_c   1.000
_cell.angle_alpha   90.00
_cell.angle_beta   90.00
_cell.angle_gamma   90.00
#
_symmetry.space_group_name_H-M   'P 1'
#
loop_
_entity.id
_entity.type
_entity.pdbx_description
1 polymer ?
#
loop_
_entity_poly.entity_id
_entity_poly.type
_entity_poly.pdbx_seq_one_letter_code
_entity_poly.pdbx_strand_id
1 'polypeptide(L)'
;HLMNNIFFDTCVYHQRGIDLLADVIPADNILFASEMIGAVKGIDSRTGRHYDDTKPYIEGVPGLSSEDKIKIYEGNALKVYPRLKNYLK
;
A
#
# COMPACT_ATOMS: atom_id res chain seq x y z
N HIS A 1 16.38 13.58 5.52
CA HIS A 1 15.52 14.61 4.89
C HIS A 1 14.58 14.06 3.81
N LEU A 2 14.99 13.10 2.98
CA LEU A 2 14.16 12.55 1.89
C LEU A 2 12.84 11.90 2.36
N MET A 3 12.93 10.92 3.26
CA MET A 3 11.78 10.16 3.78
C MET A 3 10.84 10.96 4.71
N ASN A 4 11.05 12.25 4.89
CA ASN A 4 10.06 13.10 5.57
C ASN A 4 9.06 13.72 4.59
N ASN A 5 9.35 13.64 3.28
CA ASN A 5 8.64 14.38 2.25
C ASN A 5 8.24 13.52 1.04
N ILE A 6 8.84 12.32 0.88
CA ILE A 6 8.53 11.40 -0.21
C ILE A 6 7.84 10.16 0.34
N PHE A 7 6.81 9.73 -0.38
CA PHE A 7 5.99 8.58 -0.05
C PHE A 7 5.78 7.73 -1.29
N PHE A 8 5.56 6.43 -1.08
CA PHE A 8 5.34 5.45 -2.12
C PHE A 8 3.96 4.83 -1.95
N ASP A 9 3.26 4.58 -3.05
CA ASP A 9 2.01 3.85 -3.00
C ASP A 9 2.25 2.33 -3.07
N THR A 10 1.18 1.55 -2.89
CA THR A 10 1.23 0.09 -3.00
C THR A 10 0.71 -0.43 -4.35
N CYS A 11 0.89 0.29 -5.45
CA CYS A 11 0.59 -0.17 -6.83
C CYS A 11 1.63 -1.20 -7.34
N VAL A 12 1.95 -2.11 -6.42
CA VAL A 12 2.73 -3.35 -6.34
C VAL A 12 2.07 -4.62 -6.86
N TYR A 13 1.97 -4.92 -8.16
CA TYR A 13 1.06 -5.98 -8.65
C TYR A 13 1.53 -7.45 -8.46
N HIS A 14 2.35 -7.74 -7.45
CA HIS A 14 2.62 -9.11 -7.01
C HIS A 14 3.24 -9.12 -5.60
N GLN A 15 3.05 -10.23 -4.88
CA GLN A 15 3.50 -10.40 -3.49
C GLN A 15 4.97 -10.02 -3.29
N ARG A 16 5.90 -10.59 -4.08
CA ARG A 16 7.34 -10.32 -3.93
C ARG A 16 7.73 -8.85 -4.06
N GLY A 17 6.96 -8.04 -4.79
CA GLY A 17 7.25 -6.63 -4.98
C GLY A 17 6.80 -5.83 -3.75
N ILE A 18 5.64 -6.18 -3.19
CA ILE A 18 5.14 -5.63 -1.94
C ILE A 18 6.00 -6.07 -0.75
N ASP A 19 6.50 -7.31 -0.73
CA ASP A 19 7.45 -7.79 0.29
C ASP A 19 8.71 -6.93 0.30
N LEU A 20 9.30 -6.69 -0.88
CA LEU A 20 10.49 -5.84 -1.01
C LEU A 20 10.20 -4.40 -0.58
N LEU A 21 9.05 -3.85 -0.99
CA LEU A 21 8.64 -2.49 -0.61
C LEU A 21 8.60 -2.35 0.91
N ALA A 22 7.95 -3.29 1.60
CA ALA A 22 7.81 -3.26 3.07
C ALA A 22 9.11 -3.56 3.82
N ASP A 23 10.04 -4.31 3.22
CA ASP A 23 11.35 -4.62 3.80
C ASP A 23 12.29 -3.40 3.81
N VAL A 24 12.28 -2.60 2.74
CA VAL A 24 13.28 -1.53 2.56
C VAL A 24 12.74 -0.12 2.77
N ILE A 25 11.42 0.08 2.73
CA ILE A 25 10.78 1.38 2.95
C ILE A 25 10.12 1.39 4.33
N PRO A 26 10.35 2.42 5.17
CA PRO A 26 9.64 2.53 6.44
C PRO A 26 8.12 2.51 6.24
N ALA A 27 7.39 1.83 7.11
CA ALA A 27 5.92 1.77 7.03
C ALA A 27 5.27 3.16 6.99
N ASP A 28 5.85 4.16 7.68
CA ASP A 28 5.41 5.56 7.69
C ASP A 28 5.48 6.25 6.31
N ASN A 29 6.18 5.67 5.34
CA ASN A 29 6.39 6.18 3.98
C ASN A 29 5.56 5.46 2.92
N ILE A 30 4.73 4.47 3.30
CA ILE A 30 3.94 3.66 2.37
C ILE A 30 2.46 4.02 2.51
N LEU A 31 1.77 4.26 1.39
CA LEU A 31 0.34 4.51 1.34
C LEU A 31 -0.36 3.42 0.54
N PHE A 32 -1.45 2.87 1.07
CA PHE A 32 -2.24 1.90 0.35
C PHE A 32 -2.87 2.51 -0.91
N ALA A 33 -2.69 1.82 -2.03
CA ALA A 33 -3.35 2.08 -3.31
C ALA A 33 -3.39 0.79 -4.16
N SER A 34 -4.35 0.74 -5.08
CA SER A 34 -4.47 -0.33 -6.08
C SER A 34 -4.44 0.15 -7.53
N GLU A 35 -4.86 1.39 -7.78
CA GLU A 35 -5.16 1.90 -9.11
C GLU A 35 -6.14 0.99 -9.90
N MET A 36 -7.14 0.42 -9.18
CA MET A 36 -8.06 -0.56 -9.76
C MET A 36 -8.76 -0.05 -11.03
N ILE A 37 -9.00 -0.95 -11.99
CA ILE A 37 -9.62 -0.62 -13.29
C ILE A 37 -8.72 0.33 -14.12
N GLY A 38 -7.42 0.37 -13.82
CA GLY A 38 -6.40 1.11 -14.55
C GLY A 38 -5.71 0.30 -15.63
N ALA A 39 -4.37 0.29 -15.59
CA ALA A 39 -3.51 -0.29 -16.62
C ALA A 39 -3.62 -1.82 -16.73
N VAL A 40 -3.69 -2.53 -15.59
CA VAL A 40 -3.67 -4.00 -15.55
C VAL A 40 -4.96 -4.52 -14.93
N LYS A 41 -5.90 -4.94 -15.78
CA LYS A 41 -7.22 -5.46 -15.37
C LYS A 41 -7.29 -7.00 -15.31
N GLY A 42 -6.19 -7.65 -15.66
CA GLY A 42 -6.12 -9.10 -15.81
C GLY A 42 -6.16 -9.85 -14.48
N ILE A 43 -6.50 -11.13 -14.57
CA ILE A 43 -6.40 -12.08 -13.47
C ILE A 43 -5.02 -12.76 -13.56
N ASP A 44 -4.30 -12.81 -12.44
CA ASP A 44 -3.09 -13.62 -12.32
C ASP A 44 -3.48 -15.10 -12.27
N SER A 45 -3.06 -15.86 -13.29
CA SER A 45 -3.35 -17.28 -13.42
C SER A 45 -2.78 -18.13 -12.28
N ARG A 46 -1.78 -17.63 -11.54
CA ARG A 46 -1.18 -18.33 -10.40
C ARG A 46 -2.01 -18.21 -9.12
N THR A 47 -2.75 -17.11 -8.97
CA THR A 47 -3.47 -16.80 -7.72
C THR A 47 -4.98 -16.79 -7.89
N GLY A 48 -5.49 -16.70 -9.12
CA GLY A 48 -6.91 -16.55 -9.41
C GLY A 48 -7.48 -15.18 -9.01
N ARG A 49 -6.63 -14.21 -8.65
CA ARG A 49 -7.01 -12.85 -8.25
C ARG A 49 -6.61 -11.85 -9.32
N HIS A 50 -7.24 -10.68 -9.29
CA HIS A 50 -6.79 -9.56 -10.12
C HIS A 50 -5.41 -9.08 -9.68
N TYR A 51 -4.57 -8.69 -10.65
CA TYR A 51 -3.25 -8.11 -10.38
C TYR A 51 -3.34 -6.80 -9.57
N ASP A 52 -4.37 -6.00 -9.83
CA ASP A 52 -4.64 -4.73 -9.15
C ASP A 52 -5.40 -4.92 -7.81
N ASP A 53 -5.71 -6.14 -7.38
CA ASP A 53 -6.21 -6.42 -6.03
C ASP A 53 -5.02 -6.45 -5.05
N THR A 54 -4.54 -5.26 -4.66
CA THR A 54 -3.27 -5.10 -3.92
C THR A 54 -3.39 -5.32 -2.40
N LYS A 55 -4.59 -5.23 -1.82
CA LYS A 55 -4.80 -5.41 -0.37
C LYS A 55 -4.31 -6.78 0.13
N PRO A 56 -4.61 -7.92 -0.54
CA PRO A 56 -4.04 -9.21 -0.18
C PRO A 56 -2.52 -9.24 -0.08
N TYR A 57 -1.81 -8.47 -0.90
CA TYR A 57 -0.35 -8.43 -0.85
C TYR A 57 0.17 -7.77 0.43
N ILE A 58 -0.49 -6.70 0.90
CA ILE A 58 -0.19 -6.07 2.20
C ILE A 58 -0.52 -7.03 3.35
N GLU A 59 -1.64 -7.76 3.25
CA GLU A 59 -1.99 -8.76 4.26
C GLU A 59 -0.98 -9.90 4.36
N GLY A 60 -0.37 -10.28 3.22
CA GLY A 60 0.60 -11.36 3.10
C GLY A 60 2.04 -11.01 3.47
N VAL A 61 2.37 -9.74 3.73
CA VAL A 61 3.76 -9.34 4.08
C VAL A 61 4.19 -10.01 5.39
N PRO A 62 5.28 -10.80 5.39
CA PRO A 62 5.80 -11.42 6.61
C PRO A 62 6.28 -10.38 7.63
N GLY A 63 5.83 -10.49 8.88
CA GLY A 63 6.31 -9.65 9.98
C GLY A 63 5.77 -8.22 10.02
N LEU A 64 4.92 -7.82 9.07
CA LEU A 64 4.26 -6.51 9.09
C LEU A 64 3.22 -6.46 10.23
N SER A 65 3.43 -5.56 11.18
CA SER A 65 2.57 -5.43 12.37
C SER A 65 1.17 -4.94 12.02
N SER A 66 0.20 -5.20 12.90
CA SER A 66 -1.16 -4.68 12.76
C SER A 66 -1.18 -3.15 12.77
N GLU A 67 -0.31 -2.54 13.58
CA GLU A 67 -0.15 -1.10 13.69
C GLU A 67 0.39 -0.50 12.38
N ASP A 68 1.38 -1.14 11.76
CA ASP A 68 1.91 -0.68 10.47
C ASP A 68 0.91 -0.86 9.33
N LYS A 69 0.13 -1.95 9.33
CA LYS A 69 -1.00 -2.10 8.39
C LYS A 69 -2.01 -0.97 8.53
N ILE A 70 -2.37 -0.56 9.75
CA ILE A 70 -3.27 0.58 10.00
C ILE A 70 -2.68 1.89 9.45
N LYS A 71 -1.37 2.12 9.64
CA LYS A 71 -0.70 3.28 9.04
C LYS A 71 -0.79 3.25 7.52
N ILE A 72 -0.48 2.12 6.89
CA ILE A 72 -0.48 1.96 5.43
C ILE A 72 -1.90 2.16 4.86
N TYR A 73 -2.92 1.58 5.49
CA TYR A 73 -4.31 1.68 5.02
C TYR A 73 -4.94 3.05 5.21
N GLU A 74 -4.60 3.77 6.27
CA GLU A 74 -5.31 5.00 6.64
C GLU A 74 -4.38 6.07 7.24
N GLY A 75 -3.62 5.72 8.27
CA GLY A 75 -2.90 6.71 9.10
C GLY A 75 -1.96 7.61 8.30
N ASN A 76 -1.20 7.04 7.37
CA ASN A 76 -0.27 7.76 6.50
C ASN A 76 -1.01 8.66 5.50
N ALA A 77 -2.10 8.17 4.91
CA ALA A 77 -2.92 8.98 4.01
C ALA A 77 -3.50 10.21 4.74
N LEU A 78 -4.02 10.05 5.96
CA LEU A 78 -4.53 11.19 6.74
C LEU A 78 -3.45 12.18 7.17
N LYS A 79 -2.20 11.73 7.32
CA LYS A 79 -1.04 12.59 7.58
C LYS A 79 -0.62 13.37 6.34
N VAL A 80 -0.56 12.70 5.18
CA VAL A 80 -0.11 13.27 3.89
C VAL A 80 -1.17 14.18 3.27
N TYR A 81 -2.45 13.85 3.44
CA TYR A 81 -3.58 14.61 2.90
C TYR A 81 -4.38 15.27 4.05
N PRO A 82 -3.86 16.34 4.70
CA PRO A 82 -4.50 16.95 5.87
C PRO A 82 -5.90 17.52 5.58
N ARG A 83 -6.18 17.89 4.32
CA ARG A 83 -7.54 18.30 3.92
C ARG A 83 -8.53 17.14 4.04
N LEU A 84 -8.15 15.93 3.61
CA LEU A 84 -8.99 14.72 3.74
C LEU A 84 -9.30 14.43 5.22
N LYS A 85 -8.27 14.48 6.08
CA LYS A 85 -8.43 14.31 7.53
C LYS A 85 -9.47 15.27 8.13
N ASN A 86 -9.53 16.51 7.64
CA ASN A 86 -10.50 17.49 8.13
C ASN A 86 -11.95 17.21 7.69
N TYR A 87 -12.16 16.45 6.61
CA TYR A 87 -13.50 16.08 6.10
C TYR A 87 -14.06 14.81 6.74
N LEU A 88 -13.22 13.92 7.29
CA LEU A 88 -13.62 12.66 7.91
C LEU A 88 -13.96 12.77 9.41
N LYS A 89 -14.18 13.99 9.90
CA LYS A 89 -14.56 14.26 11.30
C LYS A 89 -15.96 13.77 11.63
#